data_AF-R7IZI2-F1
#
_entry.id   AF-R7IZI2-F1
#
_cell.length_a   1.000
_cell.length_b   1.000
_cell.length_c   1.000
_cell.angle_alpha   90.00
_cell.angle_beta   90.00
_cell.angle_gamma   90.00
#
_symmetry.space_group_name_H-M   'P 1'
#
loop_
_entity.id
_entity.type
_entity.pdbx_description
1 polymer ?
#
loop_
_entity_poly.entity_id
_entity_poly.type
_entity_poly.pdbx_seq_one_letter_code
_entity_poly.pdbx_strand_id
1 'polypeptide(L)'
;MKYFGSKSEYHHERTRDLLRAYFLYLETCRHVSMPDVFKKVVDMPAARFWVSASRATVVVASIMRGDKLHYMRPNKREMFFEIHRRVVALRVKNTDWSMPRLIEAVIAQPAPKFYLAPGSARVLILKARKQWFAEKSKRLRGC
;
A
#
# COMPACT_ATOMS: atom_id res chain seq x y z
N MET A 1 -3.28 20.89 0.55
CA MET A 1 -2.68 20.38 -0.71
C MET A 1 -1.34 19.73 -0.35
N LYS A 2 -0.98 18.57 -0.89
CA LYS A 2 0.36 17.99 -0.63
C LYS A 2 1.39 18.71 -1.50
N TYR A 3 2.45 19.25 -0.92
CA TYR A 3 3.53 19.88 -1.68
C TYR A 3 4.18 18.87 -2.64
N PHE A 4 4.62 19.36 -3.80
CA PHE A 4 5.41 18.57 -4.73
C PHE A 4 6.66 18.05 -4.00
N GLY A 5 6.93 16.74 -4.12
CA GLY A 5 8.03 16.09 -3.39
C GLY A 5 7.68 15.57 -1.99
N SER A 6 6.49 15.84 -1.45
CA SER A 6 6.08 15.30 -0.14
C SER A 6 5.95 13.77 -0.18
N LYS A 7 6.72 13.09 0.67
CA LYS A 7 6.67 11.63 0.82
C LYS A 7 5.57 11.25 1.80
N SER A 8 4.95 10.10 1.58
CA SER A 8 4.07 9.50 2.58
C SER A 8 4.90 9.10 3.79
N GLU A 9 4.31 9.18 4.99
CA GLU A 9 4.90 8.67 6.24
C GLU A 9 5.48 7.26 6.04
N TYR A 10 4.69 6.36 5.44
CA TYR A 10 5.08 4.99 5.15
C TYR A 10 5.78 4.77 3.80
N HIS A 11 6.43 5.79 3.24
CA HIS A 11 7.03 5.66 1.90
C HIS A 11 8.11 4.57 1.86
N HIS A 12 8.97 4.51 2.88
CA HIS A 12 10.09 3.57 2.93
C HIS A 12 9.60 2.14 3.17
N GLU A 13 8.67 1.96 4.11
CA GLU A 13 8.08 0.68 4.51
C GLU A 13 7.26 0.07 3.38
N ARG A 14 6.43 0.89 2.71
CA ARG A 14 5.70 0.44 1.50
C ARG A 14 6.66 -0.02 0.42
N THR A 15 7.74 0.73 0.22
CA THR A 15 8.72 0.44 -0.82
C THR A 15 9.47 -0.86 -0.51
N ARG A 16 9.80 -1.09 0.77
CA ARG A 16 10.40 -2.35 1.24
C ARG A 16 9.45 -3.54 1.05
N ASP A 17 8.16 -3.37 1.36
CA ASP A 17 7.16 -4.42 1.16
C ASP A 17 6.91 -4.73 -0.32
N LEU A 18 6.89 -3.70 -1.19
CA LEU A 18 6.87 -3.89 -2.64
C LEU A 18 8.09 -4.68 -3.13
N LEU A 19 9.28 -4.37 -2.59
CA LEU A 19 10.51 -5.05 -2.99
C LEU A 19 10.52 -6.52 -2.51
N ARG A 20 9.98 -6.80 -1.32
CA ARG A 20 9.74 -8.16 -0.83
C ARG A 20 8.81 -8.93 -1.78
N ALA A 21 7.65 -8.36 -2.11
CA ALA A 21 6.69 -8.99 -3.02
C ALA A 21 7.28 -9.21 -4.42
N TYR A 22 8.09 -8.26 -4.90
CA TYR A 22 8.83 -8.38 -6.16
C TYR A 22 9.79 -9.57 -6.18
N PHE A 23 10.65 -9.71 -5.17
CA PHE A 23 11.58 -10.84 -5.11
C PHE A 23 10.86 -12.18 -4.95
N LEU A 24 9.83 -12.24 -4.10
CA LEU A 24 9.00 -13.44 -3.94
C LEU A 24 8.33 -13.86 -5.26
N TYR A 25 7.83 -12.91 -6.04
CA TYR A 25 7.26 -13.22 -7.36
C TYR A 25 8.33 -13.72 -8.33
N LEU A 26 9.53 -13.11 -8.34
CA LEU A 26 10.62 -13.56 -9.20
C LEU A 26 11.07 -15.00 -8.90
N GLU A 27 11.11 -15.39 -7.62
CA GLU A 27 11.47 -16.75 -7.19
C GLU A 27 10.46 -17.81 -7.65
N THR A 28 9.19 -17.42 -7.82
CA THR A 28 8.09 -18.33 -8.16
C THR A 28 7.74 -18.35 -9.66
N CYS A 29 8.21 -17.35 -10.42
CA CYS A 29 7.86 -17.25 -11.83
C CYS A 29 8.74 -18.16 -12.71
N ARG A 30 8.10 -18.95 -13.59
CA ARG A 30 8.81 -19.83 -14.55
C ARG A 30 9.43 -19.06 -15.71
N HIS A 31 8.83 -17.95 -16.09
CA HIS A 31 9.30 -17.09 -17.17
C HIS A 31 9.18 -15.62 -16.75
N VAL A 32 10.26 -14.87 -16.92
CA VAL A 32 10.35 -13.48 -16.46
C VAL A 32 9.93 -12.52 -17.57
N SER A 33 8.71 -12.01 -17.46
CA SER A 33 8.24 -10.85 -18.23
C SER A 33 8.09 -9.67 -17.27
N MET A 34 8.95 -8.65 -17.41
CA MET A 34 8.95 -7.50 -16.49
C MET A 34 7.60 -6.75 -16.42
N PRO A 35 6.88 -6.50 -17.53
CA PRO A 35 5.53 -5.94 -17.46
C PRO A 35 4.57 -6.78 -16.62
N ASP A 36 4.60 -8.11 -16.79
CA ASP A 36 3.74 -9.03 -16.05
C ASP A 36 4.14 -9.12 -14.58
N VAL A 37 5.44 -9.10 -14.28
CA VAL A 37 5.96 -9.03 -12.91
C VAL A 37 5.35 -7.84 -12.18
N PHE A 38 5.38 -6.63 -12.76
CA PHE A 38 4.82 -5.47 -12.07
C PHE A 38 3.31 -5.55 -11.90
N LYS A 39 2.59 -6.11 -12.88
CA LYS A 39 1.14 -6.34 -12.78
C LYS A 39 0.82 -7.32 -11.66
N LYS A 40 1.53 -8.44 -11.59
CA LYS A 40 1.32 -9.46 -10.57
C LYS A 40 1.71 -8.99 -9.18
N VAL A 41 2.83 -8.28 -9.04
CA VAL A 41 3.30 -7.76 -7.75
C VAL A 41 2.31 -6.76 -7.15
N VAL A 42 1.69 -5.88 -7.95
CA VAL A 42 0.70 -4.95 -7.38
C VAL A 42 -0.58 -5.63 -6.89
N ASP A 43 -0.89 -6.81 -7.43
CA ASP A 43 -2.04 -7.63 -7.05
C ASP A 43 -1.73 -8.62 -5.90
N MET A 44 -0.45 -8.76 -5.49
CA MET A 44 -0.07 -9.56 -4.32
C MET A 44 -0.47 -8.86 -3.01
N PRO A 45 -0.76 -9.63 -1.95
CA PRO A 45 -1.04 -9.07 -0.62
C PRO A 45 0.07 -8.16 -0.13
N ALA A 46 -0.34 -7.00 0.37
CA ALA A 46 0.55 -6.05 1.03
C ALA A 46 0.47 -6.23 2.55
N ALA A 47 1.56 -5.94 3.25
CA ALA A 47 1.66 -6.12 4.69
C ALA A 47 0.60 -5.31 5.45
N ARG A 48 0.19 -4.16 4.90
CA ARG A 48 -0.86 -3.31 5.45
C ARG A 48 -1.47 -2.37 4.40
N PHE A 49 -2.47 -1.59 4.78
CA PHE A 49 -2.93 -0.47 3.95
C PHE A 49 -1.95 0.70 4.05
N TRP A 50 -1.31 1.06 2.93
CA TRP A 50 -0.30 2.11 2.88
C TRP A 50 -0.91 3.51 2.76
N VAL A 51 -1.66 3.92 3.79
CA VAL A 51 -2.30 5.23 3.93
C VAL A 51 -2.19 5.70 5.39
N SER A 52 -2.09 7.00 5.64
CA SER A 52 -2.10 7.54 7.00
C SER A 52 -3.48 7.41 7.64
N ALA A 53 -3.53 7.22 8.96
CA ALA A 53 -4.77 7.18 9.73
C ALA A 53 -5.60 8.44 9.49
N SER A 54 -4.98 9.62 9.57
CA SER A 54 -5.62 10.92 9.31
C SER A 54 -6.33 10.98 7.95
N ARG A 55 -5.69 10.48 6.89
CA ARG A 55 -6.30 10.49 5.55
C ARG A 55 -7.41 9.45 5.44
N ALA A 56 -7.22 8.26 6.02
CA ALA A 56 -8.25 7.25 6.07
C ALA A 56 -9.50 7.74 6.80
N THR A 57 -9.36 8.40 7.95
CA THR A 57 -10.46 9.01 8.71
C THR A 57 -11.30 9.96 7.89
N VAL A 58 -10.67 10.91 7.20
CA VAL A 58 -11.39 11.89 6.37
C VAL A 58 -12.17 11.19 5.25
N VAL A 59 -11.56 10.22 4.57
CA VAL A 59 -12.20 9.56 3.42
C VAL A 59 -13.30 8.60 3.85
N VAL A 60 -13.08 7.82 4.91
CA VAL A 60 -14.09 6.92 5.47
C VAL A 60 -15.31 7.73 5.94
N ALA A 61 -15.10 8.86 6.61
CA ALA A 61 -16.20 9.73 7.01
C ALA A 61 -16.99 10.28 5.81
N SER A 62 -16.33 10.57 4.68
CA SER A 62 -17.03 10.94 3.44
C SER A 62 -17.85 9.79 2.85
N ILE A 63 -17.30 8.57 2.83
CA ILE A 63 -18.05 7.38 2.39
C ILE A 63 -19.29 7.17 3.25
N MET A 64 -19.18 7.33 4.58
CA MET A 64 -20.32 7.22 5.51
C MET A 64 -21.42 8.26 5.25
N ARG A 65 -21.08 9.42 4.65
CA ARG A 65 -22.04 10.44 4.20
C ARG A 65 -22.60 10.18 2.79
N GLY A 66 -22.25 9.05 2.17
CA GLY A 66 -22.71 8.67 0.83
C GLY A 66 -21.78 9.07 -0.33
N ASP A 67 -20.58 9.60 -0.05
CA ASP A 67 -19.63 9.93 -1.11
C ASP A 67 -19.13 8.66 -1.81
N LYS A 68 -19.35 8.58 -3.12
CA LYS A 68 -18.92 7.46 -3.96
C LYS A 68 -17.45 7.56 -4.41
N LEU A 69 -16.75 8.65 -4.11
CA LEU A 69 -15.34 8.90 -4.43
C LEU A 69 -14.99 8.87 -5.93
N HIS A 70 -15.89 9.30 -6.81
CA HIS A 70 -15.66 9.28 -8.27
C HIS A 70 -14.47 10.14 -8.74
N TYR A 71 -14.04 11.11 -7.94
CA TYR A 71 -12.85 11.92 -8.18
C TYR A 71 -11.51 11.17 -7.96
N MET A 72 -11.54 9.95 -7.39
CA MET A 72 -10.34 9.16 -7.14
C MET A 72 -10.07 8.15 -8.25
N ARG A 73 -8.78 7.88 -8.51
CA ARG A 73 -8.35 6.78 -9.37
C ARG A 73 -8.90 5.43 -8.85
N PRO A 74 -9.25 4.48 -9.74
CA PRO A 74 -9.89 3.22 -9.38
C PRO A 74 -9.22 2.45 -8.23
N ASN A 75 -7.91 2.20 -8.30
CA ASN A 75 -7.21 1.41 -7.27
C ASN A 75 -7.26 2.09 -5.90
N LYS A 76 -7.14 3.42 -5.86
CA LYS A 76 -7.20 4.18 -4.61
C LYS A 76 -8.61 4.21 -4.04
N ARG A 77 -9.61 4.32 -4.92
CA ARG A 77 -11.03 4.26 -4.58
C ARG A 77 -11.38 2.90 -3.97
N GLU A 78 -10.97 1.82 -4.63
CA GLU A 78 -11.13 0.44 -4.16
C GLU A 78 -10.52 0.23 -2.76
N MET A 79 -9.29 0.74 -2.54
CA MET A 79 -8.63 0.69 -1.23
C MET A 79 -9.50 1.29 -0.12
N PHE A 80 -10.06 2.48 -0.32
CA PHE A 80 -10.86 3.14 0.70
C PHE A 80 -12.21 2.47 0.94
N PHE A 81 -12.82 1.89 -0.09
CA PHE A 81 -14.03 1.07 0.10
C PHE A 81 -13.75 -0.20 0.88
N GLU A 82 -12.61 -0.86 0.64
CA GLU A 82 -12.21 -2.03 1.43
C GLU A 82 -11.91 -1.65 2.89
N ILE A 83 -11.23 -0.51 3.12
CA ILE A 83 -11.03 0.02 4.49
C ILE A 83 -12.38 0.29 5.15
N HIS A 84 -13.30 1.00 4.48
CA HIS A 84 -14.63 1.29 5.01
C HIS A 84 -15.40 0.01 5.36
N ARG A 85 -15.41 -0.98 4.46
CA ARG A 85 -16.05 -2.28 4.69
C ARG A 85 -15.53 -2.94 5.98
N ARG A 86 -14.21 -2.97 6.16
CA ARG A 86 -13.57 -3.55 7.36
C ARG A 86 -13.84 -2.74 8.62
N VAL A 87 -13.88 -1.41 8.54
CA VAL A 87 -14.21 -0.53 9.67
C VAL A 87 -15.63 -0.77 10.15
N VAL A 88 -16.60 -0.84 9.24
CA VAL A 88 -18.00 -1.14 9.59
C VAL A 88 -18.11 -2.52 10.27
N ALA A 89 -17.46 -3.54 9.70
CA ALA A 89 -17.45 -4.88 10.28
C ALA A 89 -16.79 -4.92 11.68
N LEU A 90 -15.70 -4.16 11.89
CA LEU A 90 -14.99 -4.10 13.16
C LEU A 90 -15.79 -3.33 14.23
N ARG A 91 -16.51 -2.28 13.83
CA ARG A 91 -17.37 -1.47 14.71
C ARG A 91 -18.51 -2.29 15.33
N VAL A 92 -19.08 -3.23 14.58
CA VAL A 92 -20.12 -4.14 15.10
C VAL A 92 -19.59 -4.99 16.25
N LYS A 93 -18.30 -5.37 16.20
CA LYS A 93 -17.67 -6.21 17.23
C LYS A 93 -17.11 -5.40 18.42
N ASN A 94 -16.86 -4.10 18.23
CA ASN A 94 -16.21 -3.23 19.21
C ASN A 94 -16.96 -1.89 19.26
N THR A 95 -18.15 -1.90 19.87
CA THR A 95 -19.05 -0.74 19.88
C THR A 95 -18.54 0.43 20.72
N ASP A 96 -17.62 0.16 21.64
CA ASP A 96 -16.95 1.09 22.53
C ASP A 96 -15.74 1.79 21.88
N TRP A 97 -15.24 1.29 20.74
CA TRP A 97 -14.06 1.85 20.11
C TRP A 97 -14.37 3.13 19.33
N SER A 98 -13.49 4.13 19.48
CA SER A 98 -13.56 5.35 18.71
C SER A 98 -13.26 5.10 17.23
N MET A 99 -13.80 5.96 16.35
CA MET A 99 -13.56 5.86 14.90
C MET A 99 -12.07 5.89 14.53
N PRO A 100 -11.22 6.77 15.10
CA PRO A 100 -9.78 6.72 14.85
C PRO A 100 -9.14 5.38 15.22
N ARG A 101 -9.50 4.80 16.37
CA ARG A 101 -8.97 3.50 16.82
C ARG A 101 -9.37 2.37 15.88
N LEU A 102 -10.64 2.34 15.44
CA LEU A 102 -11.11 1.37 14.45
C LEU A 102 -10.33 1.47 13.14
N ILE A 103 -10.08 2.69 12.67
CA ILE A 103 -9.34 2.94 11.43
C ILE A 103 -7.88 2.52 11.57
N GLU A 104 -7.21 2.89 12.66
CA GLU A 104 -5.83 2.46 12.95
C GLU A 104 -5.70 0.94 12.95
N ALA A 105 -6.62 0.25 13.63
CA ALA A 105 -6.67 -1.21 13.65
C ALA A 105 -6.86 -1.80 12.25
N VAL A 106 -7.74 -1.22 11.43
CA VAL A 106 -8.00 -1.71 10.06
C VAL A 106 -6.82 -1.45 9.12
N ILE A 107 -6.23 -0.26 9.13
CA ILE A 107 -5.13 0.06 8.20
C ILE A 107 -3.84 -0.70 8.53
N ALA A 108 -3.71 -1.24 9.74
CA ALA A 108 -2.61 -2.10 10.16
C ALA A 108 -2.79 -3.56 9.72
N GLN A 109 -4.00 -3.99 9.34
CA GLN A 109 -4.25 -5.33 8.81
C GLN A 109 -3.66 -5.51 7.41
N PRO A 110 -3.28 -6.74 7.02
CA PRO A 110 -2.89 -7.05 5.65
C PRO A 110 -3.92 -6.57 4.63
N ALA A 111 -3.43 -5.83 3.64
CA ALA A 111 -4.26 -5.36 2.55
C ALA A 111 -4.30 -6.43 1.44
N PRO A 112 -5.45 -6.63 0.76
CA PRO A 112 -5.57 -7.64 -0.28
C PRO A 112 -4.56 -7.47 -1.42
N LYS A 113 -4.18 -6.21 -1.69
CA LYS A 113 -3.21 -5.84 -2.71
C LYS A 113 -2.55 -4.49 -2.42
N PHE A 114 -1.59 -4.06 -3.23
CA PHE A 114 -0.88 -2.79 -3.03
C PHE A 114 -1.66 -1.54 -3.45
N TYR A 115 -2.76 -1.70 -4.20
CA TYR A 115 -3.58 -0.60 -4.72
C TYR A 115 -2.79 0.46 -5.52
N LEU A 116 -1.77 0.01 -6.25
CA LEU A 116 -0.94 0.82 -7.12
C LEU A 116 -1.20 0.47 -8.58
N ALA A 117 -1.01 1.43 -9.48
CA ALA A 117 -0.93 1.11 -10.90
C ALA A 117 0.41 0.40 -11.18
N PRO A 118 0.47 -0.58 -12.11
CA PRO A 118 1.71 -1.28 -12.43
C PRO A 118 2.86 -0.34 -12.81
N GLY A 119 2.57 0.73 -13.58
CA GLY A 119 3.57 1.74 -13.93
C GLY A 119 4.14 2.50 -12.72
N SER A 120 3.31 2.79 -11.72
CA SER A 120 3.78 3.41 -10.47
C SER A 120 4.64 2.45 -9.66
N ALA A 121 4.24 1.17 -9.58
CA ALA A 121 5.02 0.15 -8.89
C ALA A 121 6.37 -0.09 -9.55
N ARG A 122 6.45 -0.11 -10.89
CA ARG A 122 7.70 -0.19 -11.64
C ARG A 122 8.72 0.84 -11.18
N VAL A 123 8.32 2.12 -11.12
CA VAL A 123 9.23 3.21 -10.72
C VAL A 123 9.72 3.03 -9.28
N LEU A 124 8.82 2.69 -8.35
CA LEU A 124 9.16 2.47 -6.94
C LEU A 124 10.10 1.28 -6.78
N ILE A 125 9.79 0.14 -7.40
CA ILE A 125 10.56 -1.11 -7.30
C ILE A 125 11.94 -0.92 -7.92
N LEU A 126 12.06 -0.33 -9.11
CA LEU A 126 13.37 -0.16 -9.75
C LEU A 126 14.29 0.76 -8.95
N LYS A 127 13.74 1.84 -8.37
CA LYS A 127 14.48 2.73 -7.48
C LYS A 127 14.93 2.00 -6.20
N ALA A 128 14.02 1.27 -5.57
CA ALA A 128 14.31 0.48 -4.37
C ALA A 128 15.35 -0.60 -4.62
N ARG A 129 15.25 -1.30 -5.76
CA ARG A 129 16.18 -2.36 -6.17
C ARG A 129 17.59 -1.80 -6.36
N LYS A 130 17.73 -0.65 -7.02
CA LYS A 130 19.02 0.04 -7.18
C LYS A 130 19.64 0.38 -5.82
N GLN A 131 18.85 0.92 -4.90
CA GLN A 131 19.30 1.26 -3.54
C GLN A 131 19.73 0.00 -2.77
N TRP A 132 18.93 -1.06 -2.83
CA TRP A 132 19.22 -2.33 -2.17
C TRP A 132 20.54 -2.96 -2.64
N PHE A 133 20.79 -2.99 -3.95
CA PHE A 133 22.07 -3.48 -4.47
C PHE A 133 23.24 -2.59 -4.06
N ALA A 134 23.08 -1.25 -4.08
CA ALA A 134 24.13 -0.33 -3.65
C ALA A 134 24.49 -0.53 -2.17
N GLU A 135 23.49 -0.69 -1.30
CA GLU A 135 23.68 -0.98 0.12
C GLU A 135 24.32 -2.34 0.37
N LYS A 136 23.87 -3.38 -0.35
CA LYS A 136 24.46 -4.72 -0.26
C LYS A 136 25.93 -4.73 -0.69
N SER A 137 26.26 -4.05 -1.78
CA SER A 137 27.65 -3.92 -2.25
C SER A 137 28.54 -3.07 -1.33
N LYS A 138 27.99 -2.14 -0.55
CA LYS A 138 28.75 -1.42 0.49
C LYS A 138 29.07 -2.34 1.66
N ARG A 139 28.05 -3.05 2.17
CA ARG A 139 28.21 -4.03 3.26
C ARG A 139 29.23 -5.12 2.95
N LEU A 140 29.20 -5.65 1.73
CA LEU A 140 30.16 -6.67 1.28
C LEU A 140 31.59 -6.13 1.14
N ARG A 141 31.77 -4.82 0.99
CA ARG A 141 33.08 -4.16 0.87
C ARG A 141 33.64 -3.69 2.20
N GLY A 142 32.97 -3.95 3.33
CA GLY A 142 33.47 -3.61 4.66
C GLY A 142 33.68 -2.12 4.92
N CYS A 143 33.03 -1.24 4.14
CA CYS A 143 33.01 0.21 4.34
C CYS A 143 31.68 0.70 4.88
#